data_AF-A0A7W7IE20-F1
#
_entry.id   AF-A0A7W7IE20-F1
#
_cell.length_a   1.000
_cell.length_b   1.000
_cell.length_c   1.000
_cell.angle_alpha   90.00
_cell.angle_beta   90.00
_cell.angle_gamma   90.00
#
_symmetry.space_group_name_H-M   'P 1'
#
loop_
_entity.id
_entity.type
_entity.pdbx_description
1 polymer ?
#
loop_
_entity_poly.entity_id
_entity_poly.type
_entity_poly.pdbx_seq_one_letter_code
_entity_poly.pdbx_strand_id
1 'polypeptide(L)'
;MDRRLPRARTALIAAALAAVLLAAVAAVALRTSSAPPGAAPPAQVRSAYETAAPGNTIDRDCGYSTALPGSPGRALWLFCDTVWKGARPGLWLGTTAATGPAVPGRVPTALTELPTPAGDPHAPPPAPPAPVPSAGAGASVRPPQGMLSAPPGLVLPGGASCQVPGTAYGASWASGAARPPGTSTLLITYTDVCVHGSTISTQGFGLVTYRPDGNALTGRTRLFSSPGGLPFQHNLGSPVFSRGHLHLFASVCDNSALGTCQGGRVTLARVPADPDAWRDPGAYRYWTPGGWTRDAAQAGTVVHGAAPYLVHVADYTGVGKGLVMVEQRSLSGRFRRWRAPAPEGPWTPAGDGSVPCSGGTGLDQCRALIGHPALSTRDTLVLTYYDPADHRITARAFPW
;
A
#
# COMPACT_ATOMS: atom_id res chain seq x y z
N MET A 1 60.52 45.50 -41.37
CA MET A 1 60.14 45.61 -39.95
C MET A 1 59.19 44.47 -39.61
N ASP A 2 59.75 43.35 -39.16
CA ASP A 2 59.03 42.15 -38.72
C ASP A 2 58.23 42.43 -37.45
N ARG A 3 56.90 42.55 -37.56
CA ARG A 3 56.00 42.55 -36.40
C ARG A 3 55.69 41.11 -36.01
N ARG A 4 56.63 40.46 -35.30
CA ARG A 4 56.34 39.22 -34.56
C ARG A 4 55.31 39.55 -33.48
N LEU A 5 54.07 39.09 -33.68
CA LEU A 5 53.07 39.03 -32.61
C LEU A 5 53.68 38.26 -31.43
N PRO A 6 53.66 38.81 -30.20
CA PRO A 6 54.34 38.19 -29.07
C PRO A 6 53.66 36.86 -28.74
N ARG A 7 54.40 35.74 -28.92
CA ARG A 7 53.99 34.36 -28.61
C ARG A 7 53.31 34.20 -27.24
N ALA A 8 53.60 35.10 -26.29
CA ALA A 8 52.97 35.16 -24.98
C ALA A 8 51.45 35.44 -25.03
N ARG A 9 50.98 36.28 -25.96
CA ARG A 9 49.54 36.62 -26.06
C ARG A 9 48.71 35.46 -26.60
N THR A 10 49.22 34.71 -27.56
CA THR A 10 48.53 33.54 -28.12
C THR A 10 48.44 32.39 -27.10
N ALA A 11 49.48 32.18 -26.30
CA ALA A 11 49.50 31.19 -25.22
C ALA A 11 48.52 31.54 -24.08
N LEU A 12 48.43 32.82 -23.71
CA LEU A 12 47.47 33.30 -22.70
C LEU A 12 46.01 33.18 -23.16
N ILE A 13 45.73 33.45 -24.44
CA ILE A 13 44.38 33.29 -25.00
C ILE A 13 43.97 31.81 -25.05
N ALA A 14 44.90 30.92 -25.46
CA ALA A 14 44.65 29.48 -25.48
C ALA A 14 44.45 28.91 -24.07
N ALA A 15 45.24 29.35 -23.08
CA ALA A 15 45.07 28.95 -21.68
C ALA A 15 43.75 29.46 -21.08
N ALA A 16 43.33 30.69 -21.42
CA ALA A 16 42.05 31.23 -20.99
C ALA A 16 40.87 30.48 -21.60
N LEU A 17 40.93 30.12 -22.89
CA LEU A 17 39.90 29.31 -23.55
C LEU A 17 39.83 27.89 -22.99
N ALA A 18 40.98 27.26 -22.70
CA ALA A 18 41.03 25.95 -22.06
C ALA A 18 40.46 25.99 -20.63
N ALA A 19 40.75 27.03 -19.86
CA ALA A 19 40.20 27.22 -18.52
C ALA A 19 38.68 27.47 -18.54
N VAL A 20 38.18 28.23 -19.53
CA VAL A 20 36.73 28.44 -19.73
C VAL A 20 36.04 27.15 -20.16
N LEU A 21 36.65 26.34 -21.04
CA LEU A 21 36.11 25.03 -21.41
C LEU A 21 36.12 24.05 -20.23
N LEU A 22 37.20 23.99 -19.44
CA LEU A 22 37.26 23.15 -18.24
C LEU A 22 36.25 23.60 -17.19
N ALA A 23 36.07 24.90 -16.99
CA ALA A 23 35.05 25.44 -16.10
C ALA A 23 33.63 25.16 -16.62
N ALA A 24 33.40 25.19 -17.93
CA ALA A 24 32.12 24.84 -18.54
C ALA A 24 31.83 23.33 -18.43
N VAL A 25 32.82 22.47 -18.67
CA VAL A 25 32.70 21.01 -18.51
C VAL A 25 32.50 20.64 -17.03
N ALA A 26 33.22 21.28 -16.11
CA ALA A 26 33.02 21.12 -14.68
C ALA A 26 31.64 21.63 -14.25
N ALA A 27 31.18 22.77 -14.75
CA ALA A 27 29.84 23.31 -14.46
C ALA A 27 28.71 22.47 -15.06
N VAL A 28 28.94 21.76 -16.17
CA VAL A 28 28.01 20.77 -16.73
C VAL A 28 28.04 19.46 -15.92
N ALA A 29 29.20 19.02 -15.44
CA ALA A 29 29.32 17.84 -14.58
C ALA A 29 28.79 18.06 -13.15
N LEU A 30 28.86 19.29 -12.64
CA LEU A 30 28.30 19.72 -11.35
C LEU A 30 26.80 20.02 -11.42
N ARG A 31 26.21 20.12 -12.62
CA ARG A 31 24.76 20.13 -12.79
C ARG A 31 24.23 18.69 -12.69
N THR A 32 23.87 18.36 -11.45
CA THR A 32 22.76 17.47 -11.08
C THR A 32 22.91 15.98 -11.39
N SER A 33 23.87 15.30 -10.75
CA SER A 33 23.61 13.92 -10.31
C SER A 33 22.79 13.98 -9.01
N SER A 34 21.54 14.44 -9.08
CA SER A 34 20.62 14.29 -7.94
C SER A 34 20.36 12.80 -7.76
N ALA A 35 20.73 12.25 -6.59
CA ALA A 35 20.42 10.86 -6.26
C ALA A 35 18.91 10.59 -6.50
N PRO A 36 18.54 9.39 -6.98
CA PRO A 36 17.13 9.07 -7.20
C PRO A 36 16.34 9.24 -5.90
N PRO A 37 15.10 9.77 -5.97
CA PRO A 37 14.33 10.09 -4.78
C PRO A 37 14.06 8.85 -3.93
N GLY A 38 13.95 9.07 -2.62
CA GLY A 38 13.84 8.00 -1.62
C GLY A 38 15.20 7.50 -1.11
N ALA A 39 15.16 6.49 -0.22
CA ALA A 39 16.34 5.87 0.39
C ALA A 39 16.49 4.41 -0.08
N ALA A 40 17.71 3.87 -0.04
CA ALA A 40 17.91 2.43 -0.25
C ALA A 40 17.35 1.64 0.95
N PRO A 41 16.68 0.49 0.76
CA PRO A 41 16.31 -0.41 1.85
C PRO A 41 17.55 -0.93 2.62
N PRO A 42 17.48 -1.17 3.95
CA PRO A 42 16.32 -0.96 4.82
C PRO A 42 16.06 0.54 5.07
N ALA A 43 14.80 0.96 4.96
CA ALA A 43 14.41 2.34 5.23
C ALA A 43 12.93 2.43 5.63
N GLN A 44 12.58 3.48 6.37
CA GLN A 44 11.21 3.78 6.76
C GLN A 44 10.47 4.49 5.61
N VAL A 45 9.20 4.12 5.41
CA VAL A 45 8.29 4.90 4.57
C VAL A 45 7.91 6.15 5.35
N ARG A 46 8.22 7.33 4.80
CA ARG A 46 8.00 8.61 5.51
C ARG A 46 7.18 9.59 4.72
N SER A 47 6.41 10.39 5.44
CA SER A 47 5.68 11.54 4.91
C SER A 47 6.52 12.81 4.91
N ALA A 48 6.24 13.71 3.98
CA ALA A 48 6.72 15.09 4.02
C ALA A 48 6.28 15.80 5.32
N TYR A 49 5.13 15.41 5.90
CA TYR A 49 4.68 15.93 7.20
C TYR A 49 5.67 15.68 8.33
N GLU A 50 6.26 14.49 8.39
CA GLU A 50 7.19 14.08 9.44
C GLU A 50 8.55 14.77 9.35
N THR A 51 8.88 15.29 8.17
CA THR A 51 10.17 15.98 7.94
C THR A 51 10.04 17.49 7.98
N ALA A 52 8.81 18.03 8.00
CA ALA A 52 8.58 19.47 7.93
C ALA A 52 8.78 20.20 9.27
N ALA A 53 8.65 19.51 10.40
CA ALA A 53 8.92 20.11 11.71
C ALA A 53 9.37 19.06 12.73
N PRO A 54 10.28 19.41 13.67
CA PRO A 54 10.59 18.56 14.81
C PRO A 54 9.33 18.20 15.61
N GLY A 55 9.22 16.93 16.03
CA GLY A 55 8.07 16.43 16.79
C GLY A 55 6.89 15.97 15.93
N ASN A 56 6.89 16.22 14.61
CA ASN A 56 5.92 15.60 13.72
C ASN A 56 6.26 14.12 13.54
N THR A 57 5.32 13.24 13.90
CA THR A 57 5.45 11.80 13.69
C THR A 57 4.15 11.24 13.15
N ILE A 58 4.23 10.20 12.33
CA ILE A 58 3.07 9.41 11.92
C ILE A 58 3.33 7.96 12.28
N ASP A 59 2.34 7.35 12.92
CA ASP A 59 2.21 5.91 13.12
C ASP A 59 1.08 5.40 12.21
N ARG A 60 1.35 4.31 11.49
CA ARG A 60 0.51 3.80 10.39
C ARG A 60 0.47 2.30 10.40
N ASP A 61 -0.74 1.77 10.30
CA ASP A 61 -0.97 0.37 9.97
C ASP A 61 -1.00 0.15 8.47
N CYS A 62 -0.51 -1.02 8.04
CA CYS A 62 -0.44 -1.44 6.63
C CYS A 62 0.27 -0.43 5.70
N GLY A 63 0.44 -0.81 4.44
CA GLY A 63 1.13 0.04 3.47
C GLY A 63 0.98 -0.52 2.08
N TYR A 64 -0.24 -0.51 1.53
CA TYR A 64 -0.44 -0.94 0.15
C TYR A 64 0.04 0.16 -0.79
N SER A 65 0.65 -0.21 -1.91
CA SER A 65 0.94 0.77 -2.95
C SER A 65 0.64 0.25 -4.34
N THR A 66 0.21 1.17 -5.20
CA THR A 66 -0.12 0.89 -6.60
C THR A 66 0.30 2.06 -7.47
N ALA A 67 0.74 1.78 -8.69
CA ALA A 67 1.18 2.84 -9.61
C ALA A 67 0.02 3.80 -9.91
N LEU A 68 0.30 5.12 -9.90
CA LEU A 68 -0.70 6.12 -10.24
C LEU A 68 -0.93 6.19 -11.75
N PRO A 69 -2.17 5.97 -12.24
CA PRO A 69 -2.51 6.19 -13.63
C PRO A 69 -2.17 7.62 -14.06
N GLY A 70 -1.61 7.80 -15.26
CA GLY A 70 -1.25 9.12 -15.79
C GLY A 70 -0.03 9.79 -15.13
N SER A 71 0.58 9.18 -14.11
CA SER A 71 1.74 9.73 -13.39
C SER A 71 2.88 8.70 -13.32
N PRO A 72 3.66 8.50 -14.41
CA PRO A 72 4.78 7.56 -14.43
C PRO A 72 5.76 7.80 -13.28
N GLY A 73 6.24 6.71 -12.66
CA GLY A 73 7.18 6.80 -11.54
C GLY A 73 6.57 7.33 -10.24
N ARG A 74 5.24 7.38 -10.12
CA ARG A 74 4.53 7.68 -8.87
C ARG A 74 3.60 6.55 -8.45
N ALA A 75 3.38 6.44 -7.15
CA ALA A 75 2.44 5.50 -6.56
C ALA A 75 1.47 6.20 -5.59
N LEU A 76 0.27 5.65 -5.53
CA LEU A 76 -0.67 5.83 -4.43
C LEU A 76 -0.24 4.89 -3.31
N TRP A 77 -0.21 5.40 -2.11
CA TRP A 77 -0.01 4.65 -0.87
C TRP A 77 -1.28 4.70 -0.05
N LEU A 78 -1.72 3.53 0.42
CA LEU A 78 -2.88 3.35 1.28
C LEU A 78 -2.42 2.76 2.60
N PHE A 79 -2.75 3.46 3.67
CA PHE A 79 -2.47 3.06 5.04
C PHE A 79 -3.80 2.83 5.74
N CYS A 80 -3.85 1.90 6.67
CA CYS A 80 -4.98 1.70 7.58
C CYS A 80 -4.89 2.73 8.72
N ASP A 81 -5.22 2.33 9.95
CA ASP A 81 -5.27 3.23 11.09
C ASP A 81 -4.01 4.09 11.18
N THR A 82 -4.22 5.38 11.35
CA THR A 82 -3.17 6.37 11.24
C THR A 82 -3.27 7.34 12.41
N VAL A 83 -2.23 7.40 13.24
CA VAL A 83 -2.07 8.37 14.33
C VAL A 83 -0.96 9.33 13.95
N TRP A 84 -1.13 10.61 14.26
CA TRP A 84 -0.05 11.59 14.06
C TRP A 84 0.11 12.55 15.24
N LYS A 85 1.35 12.97 15.45
CA LYS A 85 1.74 14.02 16.41
C LYS A 85 2.26 15.24 15.67
N GLY A 86 2.35 16.37 16.38
CA GLY A 86 2.81 17.65 15.86
C GLY A 86 2.01 18.79 16.48
N ALA A 87 1.96 19.94 15.81
CA ALA A 87 1.20 21.10 16.28
C ALA A 87 -0.32 20.83 16.41
N ARG A 88 -0.83 19.86 15.63
CA ARG A 88 -2.22 19.39 15.69
C ARG A 88 -2.23 17.86 15.65
N PRO A 89 -2.14 17.18 16.80
CA PRO A 89 -2.20 15.73 16.82
C PRO A 89 -3.58 15.26 16.37
N GLY A 90 -3.64 14.04 15.87
CA GLY A 90 -4.91 13.45 15.42
C GLY A 90 -4.79 11.97 15.16
N LEU A 91 -5.95 11.39 14.89
CA LEU A 91 -6.16 9.97 14.68
C LEU A 91 -7.19 9.80 13.58
N TRP A 92 -6.96 8.83 12.70
CA TRP A 92 -7.92 8.32 11.76
C TRP A 92 -8.03 6.81 11.91
N LEU A 93 -9.21 6.34 12.25
CA LEU A 93 -9.55 4.92 12.38
C LEU A 93 -10.19 4.47 11.05
N GLY A 94 -9.38 3.92 10.16
CA GLY A 94 -9.72 3.66 8.76
C GLY A 94 -8.57 3.94 7.82
N THR A 95 -8.86 4.07 6.53
CA THR A 95 -7.81 4.23 5.52
C THR A 95 -7.38 5.69 5.40
N THR A 96 -6.08 6.00 5.42
CA THR A 96 -5.50 7.27 4.93
C THR A 96 -4.71 7.03 3.64
N ALA A 97 -4.42 8.11 2.90
CA ALA A 97 -3.70 7.98 1.64
C ALA A 97 -2.64 9.06 1.44
N ALA A 98 -1.56 8.68 0.77
CA ALA A 98 -0.51 9.58 0.35
C ALA A 98 -0.01 9.21 -1.06
N THR A 99 0.74 10.09 -1.68
CA THR A 99 1.35 9.82 -2.98
C THR A 99 2.82 10.15 -2.97
N GLY A 100 3.62 9.47 -3.77
CA GLY A 100 5.03 9.80 -3.87
C GLY A 100 5.76 9.03 -4.95
N PRO A 101 7.09 9.18 -5.01
CA PRO A 101 7.93 8.47 -5.96
C PRO A 101 7.79 6.96 -5.83
N ALA A 102 7.73 6.28 -6.97
CA ALA A 102 7.79 4.84 -7.11
C ALA A 102 9.01 4.50 -7.97
N VAL A 103 10.16 4.44 -7.31
CA VAL A 103 11.45 4.20 -7.94
C VAL A 103 11.94 2.80 -7.55
N PRO A 104 12.24 1.92 -8.52
CA PRO A 104 12.79 0.60 -8.23
C PRO A 104 14.03 0.68 -7.33
N GLY A 105 14.05 -0.15 -6.29
CA GLY A 105 15.11 -0.21 -5.28
C GLY A 105 15.13 0.94 -4.29
N ARG A 106 14.12 1.82 -4.26
CA ARG A 106 14.06 2.98 -3.35
C ARG A 106 12.77 3.00 -2.54
N VAL A 107 12.89 3.39 -1.29
CA VAL A 107 11.79 3.57 -0.34
C VAL A 107 11.46 5.07 -0.26
N PRO A 108 10.19 5.48 -0.43
CA PRO A 108 9.85 6.89 -0.38
C PRO A 108 10.01 7.47 1.04
N THR A 109 10.71 8.60 1.14
CA THR A 109 11.00 9.29 2.40
C THR A 109 10.26 10.61 2.58
N ALA A 110 9.45 11.00 1.60
CA ALA A 110 8.70 12.25 1.58
C ALA A 110 7.39 12.10 0.80
N LEU A 111 6.53 11.17 1.24
CA LEU A 111 5.19 11.03 0.70
C LEU A 111 4.36 12.31 0.93
N THR A 112 3.57 12.70 -0.06
CA THR A 112 2.64 13.82 0.02
C THR A 112 1.27 13.31 0.42
N GLU A 113 0.81 13.72 1.61
CA GLU A 113 -0.51 13.37 2.13
C GLU A 113 -1.63 13.89 1.23
N LEU A 114 -2.60 13.02 0.94
CA LEU A 114 -3.78 13.40 0.18
C LEU A 114 -4.82 14.02 1.11
N PRO A 115 -5.56 15.05 0.66
CA PRO A 115 -6.74 15.48 1.38
C PRO A 115 -7.83 14.42 1.33
N THR A 116 -8.83 14.52 2.22
CA THR A 116 -10.02 13.68 2.14
C THR A 116 -10.67 13.81 0.77
N PRO A 117 -10.92 12.69 0.06
CA PRO A 117 -11.49 12.73 -1.28
C PRO A 117 -12.95 13.15 -1.25
N ALA A 118 -13.39 13.81 -2.33
CA ALA A 118 -14.81 14.02 -2.54
C ALA A 118 -15.52 12.67 -2.78
N GLY A 119 -16.79 12.55 -2.37
CA GLY A 119 -17.62 11.39 -2.67
C GLY A 119 -17.49 10.20 -1.71
N ASP A 120 -16.81 10.33 -0.57
CA ASP A 120 -17.01 9.40 0.54
C ASP A 120 -18.33 9.72 1.26
N PRO A 121 -19.37 8.87 1.16
CA PRO A 121 -20.66 9.12 1.81
C PRO A 121 -20.60 9.06 3.34
N HIS A 122 -19.51 8.57 3.91
CA HIS A 122 -19.32 8.43 5.36
C HIS A 122 -18.29 9.40 5.92
N ALA A 123 -17.71 10.27 5.07
CA ALA A 123 -16.79 11.29 5.54
C ALA A 123 -17.49 12.22 6.55
N PRO A 124 -16.82 12.56 7.67
CA PRO A 124 -17.28 13.66 8.51
C PRO A 124 -17.43 14.93 7.67
N PRO A 125 -18.38 15.83 8.00
CA PRO A 125 -18.46 17.13 7.36
C PRO A 125 -17.09 17.82 7.46
N PRO A 126 -16.65 18.53 6.40
CA PRO A 126 -15.35 19.18 6.41
C PRO A 126 -15.27 20.12 7.61
N ALA A 127 -14.23 19.96 8.43
CA ALA A 127 -13.95 20.91 9.49
C ALA A 127 -13.83 22.32 8.87
N PRO A 128 -14.30 23.37 9.55
CA PRO A 128 -14.13 24.74 9.07
C PRO A 128 -12.65 24.99 8.75
N PRO A 129 -12.34 25.75 7.68
CA PRO A 129 -10.97 25.95 7.25
C PRO A 129 -10.17 26.52 8.42
N ALA A 130 -9.11 25.81 8.80
CA ALA A 130 -8.13 26.34 9.71
C ALA A 130 -7.60 27.66 9.14
N PRO A 131 -7.31 28.68 9.98
CA PRO A 131 -6.63 29.88 9.52
C PRO A 131 -5.36 29.47 8.77
N VAL A 132 -5.29 29.83 7.49
CA VAL A 132 -4.16 29.56 6.62
C VAL A 132 -2.95 30.32 7.19
N PRO A 133 -1.84 29.66 7.56
CA PRO A 133 -0.61 30.38 7.84
C PRO A 133 -0.21 31.12 6.55
N SER A 134 0.01 32.43 6.69
CA SER A 134 0.27 33.38 5.61
C SER A 134 1.18 32.82 4.52
N ALA A 135 0.79 33.07 3.26
CA ALA A 135 1.45 32.64 2.05
C ALA A 135 2.97 32.85 2.08
N GLY A 136 3.72 31.76 1.87
CA GLY A 136 5.18 31.79 1.83
C GLY A 136 5.88 30.44 1.69
N ALA A 137 5.20 29.30 1.90
CA ALA A 137 5.79 27.97 1.76
C ALA A 137 5.09 27.17 0.65
N GLY A 138 5.88 26.58 -0.26
CA GLY A 138 5.39 25.70 -1.32
C GLY A 138 4.52 24.56 -0.80
N ALA A 139 3.59 24.08 -1.64
CA ALA A 139 2.66 22.96 -1.41
C ALA A 139 2.49 22.58 0.07
N SER A 140 1.59 23.27 0.77
CA SER A 140 1.36 23.16 2.23
C SER A 140 1.51 21.73 2.75
N VAL A 141 2.57 21.51 3.53
CA VAL A 141 2.77 20.24 4.23
C VAL A 141 1.62 20.06 5.23
N ARG A 142 0.82 19.02 5.04
CA ARG A 142 -0.41 18.76 5.80
C ARG A 142 -0.31 17.44 6.57
N PRO A 143 -0.97 17.31 7.74
CA PRO A 143 -1.09 16.02 8.41
C PRO A 143 -1.93 15.04 7.57
N PRO A 144 -1.87 13.73 7.86
CA PRO A 144 -2.74 12.73 7.24
C PRO A 144 -4.22 13.13 7.31
N GLN A 145 -4.98 12.74 6.28
CA GLN A 145 -6.43 12.88 6.24
C GLN A 145 -7.08 11.57 5.81
N GLY A 146 -8.34 11.40 6.19
CA GLY A 146 -9.10 10.19 5.90
C GLY A 146 -9.37 10.01 4.42
N MET A 147 -9.05 8.82 3.90
CA MET A 147 -9.41 8.35 2.56
C MET A 147 -10.72 7.58 2.59
N LEU A 148 -10.89 6.64 3.53
CA LEU A 148 -12.11 5.85 3.72
C LEU A 148 -12.56 5.93 5.17
N SER A 149 -13.77 6.44 5.40
CA SER A 149 -14.44 6.42 6.70
C SER A 149 -15.18 5.12 6.94
N ALA A 150 -15.23 4.68 8.20
CA ALA A 150 -16.03 3.53 8.62
C ALA A 150 -17.53 3.76 8.32
N PRO A 151 -18.27 2.74 7.84
CA PRO A 151 -19.71 2.85 7.74
C PRO A 151 -20.36 2.88 9.13
N PRO A 152 -21.57 3.47 9.27
CA PRO A 152 -22.35 3.29 10.48
C PRO A 152 -22.81 1.83 10.64
N GLY A 153 -23.19 1.46 11.87
CA GLY A 153 -23.85 0.17 12.14
C GLY A 153 -22.92 -1.05 12.25
N LEU A 154 -21.61 -0.86 12.41
CA LEU A 154 -20.72 -1.92 12.88
C LEU A 154 -21.00 -2.22 14.35
N VAL A 155 -20.97 -3.49 14.74
CA VAL A 155 -21.43 -3.93 16.08
C VAL A 155 -20.42 -4.80 16.82
N LEU A 156 -20.44 -4.76 18.14
CA LEU A 156 -19.73 -5.72 19.00
C LEU A 156 -20.41 -7.09 19.00
N PRO A 157 -19.72 -8.16 19.45
CA PRO A 157 -20.38 -9.39 19.85
C PRO A 157 -21.54 -9.08 20.82
N GLY A 158 -22.75 -9.56 20.51
CA GLY A 158 -23.98 -9.22 21.25
C GLY A 158 -24.78 -8.05 20.70
N GLY A 159 -24.33 -7.39 19.63
CA GLY A 159 -25.11 -6.42 18.84
C GLY A 159 -25.03 -4.97 19.30
N ALA A 160 -24.28 -4.65 20.35
CA ALA A 160 -24.02 -3.27 20.77
C ALA A 160 -23.21 -2.50 19.71
N SER A 161 -23.28 -1.16 19.70
CA SER A 161 -22.54 -0.34 18.74
C SER A 161 -21.02 -0.53 18.86
N CYS A 162 -20.32 -0.64 17.74
CA CYS A 162 -18.86 -0.66 17.68
C CYS A 162 -18.25 0.76 17.65
N GLN A 163 -18.79 1.65 18.47
CA GLN A 163 -18.31 3.02 18.63
C GLN A 163 -18.37 3.32 20.14
N VAL A 164 -17.46 2.69 20.88
CA VAL A 164 -17.34 2.82 22.33
C VAL A 164 -16.00 3.50 22.63
N PRO A 165 -16.00 4.78 23.01
CA PRO A 165 -14.76 5.53 23.23
C PRO A 165 -13.76 4.79 24.13
N GLY A 166 -12.53 4.65 23.65
CA GLY A 166 -11.44 3.96 24.37
C GLY A 166 -11.58 2.45 24.49
N THR A 167 -12.63 1.83 23.92
CA THR A 167 -12.92 0.39 24.07
C THR A 167 -13.10 -0.31 22.73
N ALA A 168 -13.91 0.26 21.83
CA ALA A 168 -14.21 -0.33 20.53
C ALA A 168 -14.40 0.73 19.45
N TYR A 169 -13.98 0.42 18.24
CA TYR A 169 -14.17 1.30 17.09
C TYR A 169 -14.40 0.54 15.80
N GLY A 170 -15.18 1.15 14.91
CA GLY A 170 -15.31 0.74 13.53
C GLY A 170 -14.25 1.39 12.64
N ALA A 171 -13.74 0.66 11.66
CA ALA A 171 -12.81 1.17 10.65
C ALA A 171 -13.11 0.57 9.27
N SER A 172 -12.76 1.29 8.20
CA SER A 172 -12.66 0.74 6.84
C SER A 172 -11.20 0.67 6.43
N TRP A 173 -10.63 -0.53 6.44
CA TRP A 173 -9.22 -0.79 6.13
C TRP A 173 -9.05 -1.23 4.68
N ALA A 174 -8.12 -0.61 3.95
CA ALA A 174 -7.78 -1.06 2.62
C ALA A 174 -7.25 -2.51 2.67
N SER A 175 -7.70 -3.33 1.73
CA SER A 175 -7.21 -4.71 1.52
C SER A 175 -6.43 -4.86 0.21
N GLY A 176 -6.25 -3.75 -0.53
CA GLY A 176 -5.44 -3.67 -1.74
C GLY A 176 -5.95 -2.61 -2.73
N ALA A 177 -5.18 -2.40 -3.80
CA ALA A 177 -5.58 -1.54 -4.89
C ALA A 177 -4.96 -1.98 -6.22
N ALA A 178 -5.73 -1.91 -7.29
CA ALA A 178 -5.28 -2.23 -8.64
C ALA A 178 -5.92 -1.30 -9.67
N ARG A 179 -5.24 -1.15 -10.81
CA ARG A 179 -5.76 -0.39 -11.95
C ARG A 179 -6.62 -1.30 -12.83
N PRO A 180 -7.92 -1.00 -13.03
CA PRO A 180 -8.70 -1.67 -14.06
C PRO A 180 -8.06 -1.46 -15.45
N PRO A 181 -7.99 -2.48 -16.31
CA PRO A 181 -7.38 -2.36 -17.63
C PRO A 181 -8.00 -1.23 -18.45
N GLY A 182 -7.17 -0.41 -19.11
CA GLY A 182 -7.63 0.65 -19.99
C GLY A 182 -8.23 1.89 -19.31
N THR A 183 -8.27 1.97 -17.98
CA THR A 183 -8.85 3.13 -17.27
C THR A 183 -7.78 4.06 -16.70
N SER A 184 -8.16 5.27 -16.31
CA SER A 184 -7.34 6.21 -15.51
C SER A 184 -7.67 6.15 -14.02
N THR A 185 -8.42 5.14 -13.59
CA THR A 185 -8.89 5.00 -12.20
C THR A 185 -8.14 3.89 -11.47
N LEU A 186 -8.26 3.89 -10.15
CA LEU A 186 -7.83 2.79 -9.29
C LEU A 186 -9.05 2.18 -8.62
N LEU A 187 -9.11 0.86 -8.57
CA LEU A 187 -10.08 0.13 -7.76
C LEU A 187 -9.42 -0.18 -6.42
N ILE A 188 -9.98 0.34 -5.34
CA ILE A 188 -9.55 0.07 -3.96
C ILE A 188 -10.51 -0.94 -3.37
N THR A 189 -9.98 -2.03 -2.84
CA THR A 189 -10.74 -3.00 -2.03
C THR A 189 -10.56 -2.65 -0.56
N TYR A 190 -11.59 -2.86 0.25
CA TYR A 190 -11.53 -2.60 1.68
C TYR A 190 -12.37 -3.61 2.48
N THR A 191 -12.03 -3.74 3.75
CA THR A 191 -12.83 -4.45 4.75
C THR A 191 -13.35 -3.47 5.80
N ASP A 192 -14.59 -3.66 6.21
CA ASP A 192 -15.17 -2.96 7.36
C ASP A 192 -14.99 -3.84 8.58
N VAL A 193 -14.31 -3.30 9.59
CA VAL A 193 -13.94 -4.04 10.80
C VAL A 193 -14.47 -3.36 12.04
N CYS A 194 -14.86 -4.18 13.01
CA CYS A 194 -15.06 -3.75 14.39
C CYS A 194 -13.88 -4.25 15.22
N VAL A 195 -13.15 -3.33 15.83
CA VAL A 195 -12.01 -3.61 16.72
C VAL A 195 -12.46 -3.45 18.16
N HIS A 196 -12.19 -4.46 19.00
CA HIS A 196 -12.50 -4.45 20.42
C HIS A 196 -11.43 -5.22 21.21
N GLY A 197 -10.67 -4.52 22.03
CA GLY A 197 -9.49 -5.08 22.68
C GLY A 197 -8.49 -5.61 21.64
N SER A 198 -8.12 -6.89 21.74
CA SER A 198 -7.27 -7.57 20.75
C SER A 198 -8.04 -8.31 19.66
N THR A 199 -9.37 -8.18 19.62
CA THR A 199 -10.24 -8.89 18.68
C THR A 199 -10.62 -7.98 17.52
N ILE A 200 -10.56 -8.53 16.31
CA ILE A 200 -11.00 -7.86 15.08
C ILE A 200 -12.10 -8.72 14.46
N SER A 201 -13.30 -8.16 14.34
CA SER A 201 -14.41 -8.77 13.60
C SER A 201 -14.55 -8.07 12.25
N THR A 202 -14.23 -8.77 11.16
CA THR A 202 -14.48 -8.27 9.81
C THR A 202 -15.95 -8.44 9.49
N GLN A 203 -16.71 -7.35 9.38
CA GLN A 203 -18.16 -7.36 9.19
C GLN A 203 -18.59 -6.92 7.81
N GLY A 204 -17.67 -6.42 7.00
CA GLY A 204 -17.95 -6.00 5.63
C GLY A 204 -16.75 -6.17 4.72
N PHE A 205 -17.05 -6.35 3.44
CA PHE A 205 -16.10 -6.22 2.35
C PHE A 205 -16.72 -5.35 1.28
N GLY A 206 -15.93 -4.47 0.69
CA GLY A 206 -16.39 -3.57 -0.34
C GLY A 206 -15.31 -3.11 -1.28
N LEU A 207 -15.75 -2.40 -2.30
CA LEU A 207 -14.88 -1.78 -3.31
C LEU A 207 -15.29 -0.33 -3.53
N VAL A 208 -14.32 0.47 -3.96
CA VAL A 208 -14.54 1.86 -4.37
C VAL A 208 -13.59 2.23 -5.49
N THR A 209 -14.07 3.02 -6.44
CA THR A 209 -13.24 3.55 -7.53
C THR A 209 -12.67 4.91 -7.13
N TYR A 210 -11.36 5.04 -7.16
CA TYR A 210 -10.64 6.29 -6.94
C TYR A 210 -10.19 6.92 -8.28
N ARG A 211 -10.46 8.22 -8.41
CA ARG A 211 -10.04 9.07 -9.54
C ARG A 211 -8.93 10.01 -9.07
N PRO A 212 -7.65 9.79 -9.46
CA PRO A 212 -6.53 10.62 -9.02
C PRO A 212 -6.65 12.11 -9.41
N ASP A 213 -7.05 12.42 -10.65
CA ASP A 213 -7.04 13.79 -11.20
C ASP A 213 -7.93 14.79 -10.44
N GLY A 214 -8.95 14.30 -9.74
CA GLY A 214 -9.86 15.11 -8.94
C GLY A 214 -9.90 14.75 -7.46
N ASN A 215 -9.02 13.85 -7.01
CA ASN A 215 -9.08 13.25 -5.67
C ASN A 215 -10.51 12.86 -5.26
N ALA A 216 -11.15 11.99 -6.04
CA ALA A 216 -12.56 11.64 -5.86
C ALA A 216 -12.78 10.13 -5.75
N LEU A 217 -13.65 9.74 -4.82
CA LEU A 217 -14.19 8.40 -4.69
C LEU A 217 -15.54 8.32 -5.38
N THR A 218 -15.76 7.23 -6.10
CA THR A 218 -17.01 6.97 -6.82
C THR A 218 -17.38 5.51 -6.69
N GLY A 219 -18.69 5.24 -6.64
CA GLY A 219 -19.17 3.87 -6.67
C GLY A 219 -18.75 3.03 -5.48
N ARG A 220 -18.64 3.64 -4.28
CA ARG A 220 -18.38 2.90 -3.05
C ARG A 220 -19.55 1.94 -2.79
N THR A 221 -19.25 0.64 -2.72
CA THR A 221 -20.24 -0.40 -2.45
C THR A 221 -19.71 -1.34 -1.38
N ARG A 222 -20.49 -1.53 -0.32
CA ARG A 222 -20.31 -2.64 0.63
C ARG A 222 -20.97 -3.87 0.03
N LEU A 223 -20.16 -4.77 -0.52
CA LEU A 223 -20.59 -5.91 -1.32
C LEU A 223 -21.10 -7.07 -0.45
N PHE A 224 -20.35 -7.39 0.61
CA PHE A 224 -20.73 -8.40 1.59
C PHE A 224 -20.82 -7.75 2.97
N SER A 225 -21.81 -8.16 3.76
CA SER A 225 -21.97 -7.68 5.14
C SER A 225 -22.52 -8.77 6.06
N SER A 226 -21.96 -8.87 7.26
CA SER A 226 -22.47 -9.74 8.33
C SER A 226 -22.12 -9.11 9.68
N PRO A 227 -23.10 -8.71 10.51
CA PRO A 227 -22.85 -8.17 11.86
C PRO A 227 -22.08 -9.14 12.76
N GLY A 228 -22.30 -10.45 12.59
CA GLY A 228 -21.61 -11.51 13.34
C GLY A 228 -20.19 -11.82 12.85
N GLY A 229 -19.72 -11.10 11.82
CA GLY A 229 -18.47 -11.40 11.13
C GLY A 229 -18.73 -12.11 9.80
N LEU A 230 -17.95 -11.76 8.78
CA LEU A 230 -17.97 -12.37 7.48
C LEU A 230 -17.30 -13.75 7.53
N PRO A 231 -17.81 -14.73 6.75
CA PRO A 231 -17.04 -15.93 6.47
C PRO A 231 -15.72 -15.52 5.78
N PHE A 232 -14.62 -16.20 6.11
CA PHE A 232 -13.29 -15.76 5.67
C PHE A 232 -13.15 -15.66 4.15
N GLN A 233 -13.92 -16.44 3.39
CA GLN A 233 -13.94 -16.39 1.92
C GLN A 233 -14.41 -15.04 1.37
N HIS A 234 -15.14 -14.25 2.15
CA HIS A 234 -15.55 -12.89 1.81
C HIS A 234 -14.59 -11.81 2.34
N ASN A 235 -13.56 -12.18 3.12
CA ASN A 235 -12.50 -11.27 3.55
C ASN A 235 -11.47 -11.10 2.43
N LEU A 236 -11.94 -10.51 1.33
CA LEU A 236 -11.24 -10.43 0.06
C LEU A 236 -10.25 -9.24 0.04
N GLY A 237 -9.16 -9.40 -0.71
CA GLY A 237 -8.16 -8.37 -0.94
C GLY A 237 -7.23 -8.73 -2.10
N SER A 238 -6.12 -7.99 -2.21
CA SER A 238 -5.12 -8.18 -3.27
C SER A 238 -5.74 -8.24 -4.68
N PRO A 239 -6.42 -7.17 -5.14
CA PRO A 239 -7.08 -7.16 -6.44
C PRO A 239 -6.06 -7.35 -7.57
N VAL A 240 -6.33 -8.30 -8.46
CA VAL A 240 -5.52 -8.57 -9.65
C VAL A 240 -6.44 -8.64 -10.86
N PHE A 241 -6.19 -7.84 -11.89
CA PHE A 241 -6.91 -7.93 -13.15
C PHE A 241 -6.19 -8.88 -14.10
N SER A 242 -6.88 -9.93 -14.56
CA SER A 242 -6.34 -10.89 -15.51
C SER A 242 -7.45 -11.58 -16.30
N ARG A 243 -7.22 -11.82 -17.60
CA ARG A 243 -8.13 -12.59 -18.48
C ARG A 243 -9.60 -12.14 -18.40
N GLY A 244 -9.83 -10.82 -18.44
CA GLY A 244 -11.18 -10.24 -18.41
C GLY A 244 -11.89 -10.30 -17.05
N HIS A 245 -11.18 -10.64 -15.97
CA HIS A 245 -11.75 -10.72 -14.63
C HIS A 245 -10.94 -9.86 -13.64
N LEU A 246 -11.62 -9.46 -12.57
CA LEU A 246 -11.00 -9.07 -11.31
C LEU A 246 -10.92 -10.32 -10.43
N HIS A 247 -9.72 -10.68 -10.02
CA HIS A 247 -9.42 -11.75 -9.07
C HIS A 247 -9.10 -11.16 -7.70
N LEU A 248 -9.60 -11.80 -6.65
CA LEU A 248 -9.46 -11.38 -5.26
C LEU A 248 -9.12 -12.59 -4.40
N PHE A 249 -8.18 -12.41 -3.48
CA PHE A 249 -7.70 -13.48 -2.61
C PHE A 249 -8.24 -13.27 -1.20
N ALA A 250 -8.53 -14.38 -0.53
CA ALA A 250 -8.80 -14.41 0.90
C ALA A 250 -7.91 -15.48 1.56
N SER A 251 -7.61 -15.31 2.84
CA SER A 251 -6.81 -16.27 3.59
C SER A 251 -7.34 -16.45 5.00
N VAL A 252 -7.12 -17.65 5.55
CA VAL A 252 -7.40 -17.94 6.95
C VAL A 252 -6.30 -18.84 7.51
N CYS A 253 -5.92 -18.57 8.75
CA CYS A 253 -5.16 -19.52 9.55
C CYS A 253 -6.13 -20.44 10.29
N ASP A 254 -6.16 -21.71 9.93
CA ASP A 254 -7.06 -22.70 10.54
C ASP A 254 -6.49 -23.24 11.86
N ASN A 255 -5.16 -23.29 11.96
CA ASN A 255 -4.46 -23.74 13.15
C ASN A 255 -3.25 -22.84 13.42
N SER A 256 -3.24 -22.20 14.59
CA SER A 256 -2.15 -21.36 15.04
C SER A 256 -1.61 -21.78 16.40
N ALA A 257 -0.30 -21.68 16.57
CA ALA A 257 0.37 -21.91 17.84
C ALA A 257 1.51 -20.90 18.00
N LEU A 258 1.57 -20.24 19.16
CA LEU A 258 2.63 -19.29 19.54
C LEU A 258 2.89 -18.22 18.45
N GLY A 259 1.82 -17.63 17.91
CA GLY A 259 1.93 -16.59 16.88
C GLY A 259 2.44 -17.08 15.52
N THR A 260 2.43 -18.40 15.27
CA THR A 260 2.78 -19.02 13.98
C THR A 260 1.59 -19.80 13.44
N CYS A 261 1.27 -19.62 12.16
CA CYS A 261 0.26 -20.40 11.49
C CYS A 261 0.84 -21.74 11.00
N GLN A 262 0.25 -22.84 11.44
CA GLN A 262 0.72 -24.21 11.14
C GLN A 262 -0.06 -24.84 9.98
N GLY A 263 -1.30 -24.39 9.76
CA GLY A 263 -2.13 -24.80 8.65
C GLY A 263 -3.15 -23.73 8.35
N GLY A 264 -3.41 -23.49 7.07
CA GLY A 264 -4.37 -22.50 6.64
C GLY A 264 -4.79 -22.72 5.19
N ARG A 265 -5.62 -21.81 4.71
CA ARG A 265 -6.18 -21.85 3.36
C ARG A 265 -6.05 -20.49 2.71
N VAL A 266 -5.86 -20.50 1.40
CA VAL A 266 -5.96 -19.32 0.53
C VAL A 266 -7.01 -19.59 -0.51
N THR A 267 -8.12 -18.84 -0.50
CA THR A 267 -9.19 -18.99 -1.48
C THR A 267 -9.12 -17.87 -2.51
N LEU A 268 -9.74 -18.11 -3.67
CA LEU A 268 -9.76 -17.20 -4.79
C LEU A 268 -11.21 -16.95 -5.21
N ALA A 269 -11.59 -15.67 -5.29
CA ALA A 269 -12.81 -15.22 -5.94
C ALA A 269 -12.46 -14.54 -7.27
N ARG A 270 -13.38 -14.60 -8.23
CA ARG A 270 -13.35 -13.77 -9.43
C ARG A 270 -14.71 -13.19 -9.75
N VAL A 271 -14.69 -12.07 -10.45
CA VAL A 271 -15.85 -11.39 -11.02
C VAL A 271 -15.44 -10.83 -12.38
N PRO A 272 -16.33 -10.70 -13.39
CA PRO A 272 -16.00 -10.02 -14.63
C PRO A 272 -15.35 -8.65 -14.37
N ALA A 273 -14.42 -8.23 -15.23
CA ALA A 273 -13.78 -6.91 -15.16
C ALA A 273 -14.72 -5.79 -15.62
N ASP A 274 -15.90 -5.71 -15.00
CA ASP A 274 -17.01 -4.82 -15.30
C ASP A 274 -17.46 -4.12 -13.99
N PRO A 275 -17.50 -2.77 -13.95
CA PRO A 275 -17.93 -2.02 -12.78
C PRO A 275 -19.30 -2.39 -12.21
N ASP A 276 -20.26 -2.81 -13.05
CA ASP A 276 -21.58 -3.21 -12.59
C ASP A 276 -21.53 -4.59 -11.93
N ALA A 277 -20.74 -5.51 -12.49
CA ALA A 277 -20.53 -6.83 -11.92
C ALA A 277 -19.81 -6.77 -10.56
N TRP A 278 -18.87 -5.84 -10.35
CA TRP A 278 -18.18 -5.67 -9.06
C TRP A 278 -19.12 -5.30 -7.91
N ARG A 279 -20.29 -4.74 -8.21
CA ARG A 279 -21.28 -4.31 -7.22
C ARG A 279 -22.39 -5.33 -7.01
N ASP A 280 -22.42 -6.39 -7.81
CA ASP A 280 -23.38 -7.48 -7.69
C ASP A 280 -22.74 -8.66 -6.94
N PRO A 281 -23.13 -8.96 -5.69
CA PRO A 281 -22.61 -10.13 -4.97
C PRO A 281 -22.92 -11.45 -5.70
N GLY A 282 -23.97 -11.51 -6.51
CA GLY A 282 -24.35 -12.67 -7.31
C GLY A 282 -23.45 -12.92 -8.53
N ALA A 283 -22.62 -11.96 -8.92
CA ALA A 283 -21.67 -12.08 -10.02
C ALA A 283 -20.37 -12.80 -9.60
N TYR A 284 -20.09 -12.87 -8.29
CA TYR A 284 -18.86 -13.45 -7.77
C TYR A 284 -18.86 -14.97 -7.90
N ARG A 285 -17.70 -15.52 -8.26
CA ARG A 285 -17.45 -16.96 -8.35
C ARG A 285 -16.23 -17.32 -7.55
N TYR A 286 -16.28 -18.46 -6.88
CA TYR A 286 -15.22 -18.95 -6.03
C TYR A 286 -14.58 -20.17 -6.66
N TRP A 287 -13.25 -20.23 -6.58
CA TRP A 287 -12.48 -21.32 -7.15
C TRP A 287 -12.64 -22.60 -6.34
N THR A 288 -12.78 -23.72 -7.03
CA THR A 288 -12.70 -25.08 -6.49
C THR A 288 -11.80 -25.92 -7.40
N PRO A 289 -11.30 -27.07 -6.94
CA PRO A 289 -10.56 -27.99 -7.82
C PRO A 289 -11.37 -28.46 -9.04
N GLY A 290 -12.70 -28.43 -8.96
CA GLY A 290 -13.62 -28.78 -10.05
C GLY A 290 -14.06 -27.60 -10.93
N GLY A 291 -13.59 -26.38 -10.69
CA GLY A 291 -13.92 -25.19 -11.48
C GLY A 291 -14.37 -24.00 -10.64
N TRP A 292 -15.47 -23.37 -11.02
CA TRP A 292 -15.97 -22.15 -10.38
C TRP A 292 -17.40 -22.35 -9.87
N THR A 293 -17.64 -22.05 -8.60
CA THR A 293 -18.96 -22.13 -7.96
C THR A 293 -19.46 -20.75 -7.55
N ARG A 294 -20.77 -20.60 -7.33
CA ARG A 294 -21.36 -19.40 -6.71
C ARG A 294 -21.32 -19.46 -5.19
N ASP A 295 -21.17 -20.64 -4.62
CA ASP A 295 -21.18 -20.86 -3.18
C ASP A 295 -19.79 -20.65 -2.58
N ALA A 296 -19.62 -19.56 -1.83
CA ALA A 296 -18.35 -19.25 -1.16
C ALA A 296 -17.93 -20.34 -0.16
N ALA A 297 -18.86 -21.06 0.45
CA ALA A 297 -18.55 -22.13 1.40
C ALA A 297 -17.85 -23.32 0.74
N GLN A 298 -18.04 -23.52 -0.56
CA GLN A 298 -17.40 -24.58 -1.35
C GLN A 298 -16.01 -24.20 -1.87
N ALA A 299 -15.52 -22.98 -1.63
CA ALA A 299 -14.23 -22.52 -2.11
C ALA A 299 -13.09 -23.41 -1.59
N GLY A 300 -12.25 -23.91 -2.51
CA GLY A 300 -11.06 -24.69 -2.19
C GLY A 300 -9.82 -23.81 -2.01
N THR A 301 -8.76 -24.36 -1.40
CA THR A 301 -7.47 -23.65 -1.34
C THR A 301 -6.80 -23.65 -2.71
N VAL A 302 -6.44 -22.48 -3.23
CA VAL A 302 -5.73 -22.32 -4.52
C VAL A 302 -4.21 -22.45 -4.35
N VAL A 303 -3.71 -22.25 -3.12
CA VAL A 303 -2.28 -22.39 -2.77
C VAL A 303 -2.12 -23.57 -1.81
N HIS A 304 -1.80 -24.73 -2.35
CA HIS A 304 -1.57 -25.93 -1.55
C HIS A 304 -0.27 -25.81 -0.74
N GLY A 305 -0.35 -26.07 0.57
CA GLY A 305 0.80 -25.99 1.49
C GLY A 305 1.07 -24.59 2.07
N ALA A 306 0.23 -23.60 1.76
CA ALA A 306 0.23 -22.32 2.48
C ALA A 306 -0.36 -22.47 3.89
N ALA A 307 0.19 -21.71 4.82
CA ALA A 307 -0.29 -21.51 6.19
C ALA A 307 -0.22 -20.01 6.55
N PRO A 308 -1.10 -19.17 5.96
CA PRO A 308 -1.06 -17.73 6.13
C PRO A 308 -1.79 -17.23 7.38
N TYR A 309 -1.22 -16.24 8.06
CA TYR A 309 -2.02 -15.24 8.79
C TYR A 309 -2.66 -14.23 7.84
N LEU A 310 -1.88 -13.79 6.85
CA LEU A 310 -2.25 -12.81 5.83
C LEU A 310 -1.56 -13.17 4.52
N VAL A 311 -2.18 -12.81 3.40
CA VAL A 311 -1.55 -12.87 2.08
C VAL A 311 -1.65 -11.53 1.37
N HIS A 312 -0.60 -11.18 0.63
CA HIS A 312 -0.62 -10.09 -0.32
C HIS A 312 -0.21 -10.60 -1.70
N VAL A 313 -1.06 -10.43 -2.70
CA VAL A 313 -0.81 -10.85 -4.09
C VAL A 313 -0.71 -9.63 -4.99
N ALA A 314 0.31 -9.60 -5.86
CA ALA A 314 0.42 -8.57 -6.88
C ALA A 314 1.11 -9.09 -8.15
N ASP A 315 0.98 -8.32 -9.23
CA ASP A 315 1.63 -8.58 -10.52
C ASP A 315 3.01 -7.92 -10.58
N TYR A 316 4.05 -8.76 -10.70
CA TYR A 316 5.45 -8.41 -10.84
C TYR A 316 5.99 -8.73 -12.25
N THR A 317 5.12 -8.84 -13.25
CA THR A 317 5.51 -9.02 -14.66
C THR A 317 6.45 -7.91 -15.13
N GLY A 318 6.28 -6.67 -14.65
CA GLY A 318 7.17 -5.54 -14.95
C GLY A 318 8.63 -5.75 -14.54
N VAL A 319 8.90 -6.67 -13.61
CA VAL A 319 10.25 -7.08 -13.19
C VAL A 319 10.56 -8.55 -13.50
N GLY A 320 9.75 -9.19 -14.35
CA GLY A 320 9.97 -10.54 -14.85
C GLY A 320 9.65 -11.66 -13.85
N LYS A 321 8.77 -11.43 -12.86
CA LYS A 321 8.44 -12.43 -11.82
C LYS A 321 7.01 -12.96 -11.88
N GLY A 322 6.17 -12.43 -12.78
CA GLY A 322 4.76 -12.83 -12.90
C GLY A 322 3.95 -12.49 -11.66
N LEU A 323 2.96 -13.31 -11.31
CA LEU A 323 2.24 -13.13 -10.05
C LEU A 323 3.09 -13.62 -8.89
N VAL A 324 3.18 -12.80 -7.85
CA VAL A 324 3.84 -13.15 -6.59
C VAL A 324 2.85 -12.96 -5.45
N MET A 325 2.79 -13.96 -4.58
CA MET A 325 2.12 -13.88 -3.28
C MET A 325 3.17 -13.81 -2.19
N VAL A 326 3.04 -12.84 -1.29
CA VAL A 326 3.72 -12.81 0.00
C VAL A 326 2.75 -13.39 1.04
N GLU A 327 3.16 -14.50 1.64
CA GLU A 327 2.45 -15.19 2.70
C GLU A 327 3.10 -14.83 4.05
N GLN A 328 2.41 -14.10 4.91
CA GLN A 328 2.86 -13.89 6.28
C GLN A 328 2.55 -15.15 7.10
N ARG A 329 3.60 -15.82 7.61
CA ARG A 329 3.50 -17.11 8.31
C ARG A 329 3.51 -16.99 9.82
N SER A 330 4.08 -15.91 10.35
CA SER A 330 4.10 -15.63 11.78
C SER A 330 3.94 -14.16 12.08
N LEU A 331 3.52 -13.87 13.30
CA LEU A 331 3.48 -12.53 13.87
C LEU A 331 4.86 -12.05 14.37
N SER A 332 5.89 -12.89 14.22
CA SER A 332 7.31 -12.52 14.37
C SER A 332 7.96 -12.03 13.07
N GLY A 333 7.19 -11.93 11.97
CA GLY A 333 7.67 -11.41 10.70
C GLY A 333 8.24 -12.45 9.74
N ARG A 334 8.01 -13.76 9.98
CA ARG A 334 8.36 -14.80 8.99
C ARG A 334 7.38 -14.76 7.83
N PHE A 335 7.91 -14.92 6.62
CA PHE A 335 7.11 -15.01 5.42
C PHE A 335 7.64 -16.07 4.45
N ARG A 336 6.76 -16.44 3.53
CA ARG A 336 7.08 -17.23 2.34
C ARG A 336 6.57 -16.50 1.10
N ARG A 337 7.24 -16.74 -0.02
CA ARG A 337 6.83 -16.24 -1.33
C ARG A 337 6.35 -17.39 -2.18
N TRP A 338 5.32 -17.12 -2.97
CA TRP A 338 4.82 -18.03 -3.98
C TRP A 338 4.78 -17.33 -5.33
N ARG A 339 4.90 -18.09 -6.40
CA ARG A 339 4.73 -17.61 -7.77
C ARG A 339 3.73 -18.45 -8.53
N ALA A 340 3.02 -17.81 -9.45
CA ALA A 340 2.13 -18.48 -10.38
C ALA A 340 2.07 -17.76 -11.73
N PRO A 341 1.79 -18.49 -12.83
CA PRO A 341 1.53 -17.88 -14.13
C PRO A 341 0.12 -17.27 -14.24
N ALA A 342 -0.79 -17.63 -13.33
CA ALA A 342 -2.17 -17.18 -13.31
C ALA A 342 -2.72 -17.16 -11.87
N PRO A 343 -3.79 -16.40 -11.57
CA PRO A 343 -4.37 -16.36 -10.24
C PRO A 343 -4.80 -17.75 -9.71
N GLU A 344 -5.27 -18.61 -10.61
CA GLU A 344 -5.67 -19.99 -10.31
C GLU A 344 -4.50 -20.95 -10.06
N GLY A 345 -3.26 -20.49 -10.23
CA GLY A 345 -2.05 -21.32 -10.10
C GLY A 345 -1.57 -21.94 -11.43
N PRO A 346 -0.75 -23.01 -11.36
CA PRO A 346 -0.25 -23.61 -10.13
C PRO A 346 0.65 -22.64 -9.36
N TRP A 347 0.45 -22.57 -8.04
CA TRP A 347 1.28 -21.78 -7.15
C TRP A 347 2.44 -22.62 -6.63
N THR A 348 3.67 -22.14 -6.81
CA THR A 348 4.89 -22.83 -6.36
C THR A 348 5.66 -21.97 -5.37
N PRO A 349 6.25 -22.56 -4.30
CA PRO A 349 7.13 -21.84 -3.39
C PRO A 349 8.28 -21.20 -4.17
N ALA A 350 8.59 -19.95 -3.84
CA ALA A 350 9.64 -19.16 -4.48
C ALA A 350 10.71 -18.66 -3.48
N GLY A 351 10.60 -19.06 -2.21
CA GLY A 351 11.58 -18.78 -1.16
C GLY A 351 10.96 -18.20 0.10
N ASP A 352 11.67 -18.32 1.20
CA ASP A 352 11.24 -17.87 2.52
C ASP A 352 12.14 -16.72 3.03
N GLY A 353 11.68 -16.02 4.05
CA GLY A 353 12.45 -14.97 4.71
C GLY A 353 11.84 -14.53 6.03
N SER A 354 12.50 -13.56 6.67
CA SER A 354 11.96 -12.87 7.84
C SER A 354 12.33 -11.38 7.81
N VAL A 355 11.41 -10.56 8.31
CA VAL A 355 11.70 -9.16 8.66
C VAL A 355 12.10 -9.10 10.14
N PRO A 356 13.06 -8.24 10.53
CA PRO A 356 13.54 -8.15 11.91
C PRO A 356 12.66 -7.22 12.73
N CYS A 357 11.42 -7.63 12.97
CA CYS A 357 10.51 -6.92 13.86
C CYS A 357 10.87 -7.14 15.33
N SER A 358 10.59 -6.16 16.18
CA SER A 358 10.72 -6.30 17.64
C SER A 358 9.67 -5.48 18.40
N GLY A 359 9.59 -5.63 19.72
CA GLY A 359 8.83 -4.73 20.61
C GLY A 359 7.31 -4.93 20.72
N GLY A 360 6.73 -5.91 20.01
CA GLY A 360 5.28 -6.05 19.88
C GLY A 360 4.59 -7.10 20.77
N THR A 361 3.32 -6.86 21.12
CA THR A 361 2.40 -7.84 21.76
C THR A 361 0.95 -7.66 21.27
N GLY A 362 0.09 -8.69 21.40
CA GLY A 362 -1.34 -8.55 21.08
C GLY A 362 -1.61 -8.22 19.61
N LEU A 363 -2.37 -7.16 19.31
CA LEU A 363 -2.53 -6.67 17.94
C LEU A 363 -1.31 -5.87 17.45
N ASP A 364 -0.46 -5.41 18.36
CA ASP A 364 0.74 -4.61 18.07
C ASP A 364 1.94 -5.49 17.69
N GLN A 365 1.72 -6.52 16.87
CA GLN A 365 2.77 -7.44 16.43
C GLN A 365 3.25 -7.11 15.02
N CYS A 366 4.33 -7.78 14.58
CA CYS A 366 4.85 -7.65 13.22
C CYS A 366 3.78 -8.08 12.21
N ARG A 367 3.31 -7.14 11.41
CA ARG A 367 2.13 -7.35 10.55
C ARG A 367 2.23 -6.61 9.24
N ALA A 368 1.25 -6.89 8.38
CA ALA A 368 1.07 -6.24 7.10
C ALA A 368 2.31 -6.33 6.19
N LEU A 369 2.83 -7.56 6.05
CA LEU A 369 3.90 -7.85 5.10
C LEU A 369 3.36 -7.72 3.67
N ILE A 370 3.63 -6.56 3.05
CA ILE A 370 3.07 -6.15 1.75
C ILE A 370 4.19 -5.93 0.77
N GLY A 371 4.09 -6.54 -0.42
CA GLY A 371 5.09 -6.42 -1.47
C GLY A 371 4.76 -5.30 -2.46
N HIS A 372 5.78 -4.68 -3.05
CA HIS A 372 5.61 -3.50 -3.90
C HIS A 372 6.19 -3.68 -5.30
N PRO A 373 5.38 -4.05 -6.31
CA PRO A 373 5.87 -4.23 -7.68
C PRO A 373 6.62 -3.02 -8.24
N ALA A 374 6.13 -1.81 -7.96
CA ALA A 374 6.73 -0.57 -8.47
C ALA A 374 8.04 -0.17 -7.77
N LEU A 375 8.34 -0.75 -6.59
CA LEU A 375 9.60 -0.53 -5.87
C LEU A 375 10.56 -1.71 -6.03
N SER A 376 10.07 -2.89 -6.41
CA SER A 376 10.91 -4.06 -6.66
C SER A 376 11.77 -3.88 -7.91
N THR A 377 12.87 -4.63 -7.96
CA THR A 377 13.77 -4.70 -9.11
C THR A 377 13.71 -6.11 -9.72
N ARG A 378 14.50 -6.37 -10.78
CA ARG A 378 14.66 -7.72 -11.33
C ARG A 378 15.34 -8.69 -10.37
N ASP A 379 16.07 -8.16 -9.39
CA ASP A 379 16.93 -8.94 -8.48
C ASP A 379 16.36 -8.98 -7.05
N THR A 380 15.53 -8.00 -6.67
CA THR A 380 14.99 -7.91 -5.31
C THR A 380 13.49 -7.63 -5.26
N LEU A 381 12.79 -8.33 -4.37
CA LEU A 381 11.48 -7.96 -3.85
C LEU A 381 11.62 -6.85 -2.80
N VAL A 382 10.92 -5.74 -2.96
CA VAL A 382 10.73 -4.76 -1.88
C VAL A 382 9.43 -5.08 -1.12
N LEU A 383 9.57 -5.26 0.19
CA LEU A 383 8.50 -5.61 1.12
C LEU A 383 8.42 -4.55 2.22
N THR A 384 7.24 -4.02 2.52
CA THR A 384 7.00 -3.29 3.76
C THR A 384 6.38 -4.17 4.84
N TYR A 385 6.59 -3.79 6.08
CA TYR A 385 5.97 -4.36 7.26
C TYR A 385 5.80 -3.28 8.33
N TYR A 386 4.83 -3.45 9.21
CA TYR A 386 4.73 -2.66 10.44
C TYR A 386 5.72 -3.20 11.47
N ASP A 387 6.61 -2.33 11.95
CA ASP A 387 7.57 -2.62 13.02
C ASP A 387 7.08 -1.99 14.34
N PRO A 388 6.67 -2.79 15.33
CA PRO A 388 6.13 -2.26 16.58
C PRO A 388 7.14 -1.45 17.39
N ALA A 389 8.43 -1.82 17.37
CA ALA A 389 9.45 -1.11 18.12
C ALA A 389 9.62 0.36 17.68
N ASP A 390 9.40 0.63 16.40
CA ASP A 390 9.54 1.96 15.80
C ASP A 390 8.19 2.66 15.58
N HIS A 391 7.06 1.96 15.78
CA HIS A 391 5.70 2.40 15.44
C HIS A 391 5.59 2.91 14.00
N ARG A 392 6.18 2.16 13.06
CA ARG A 392 6.37 2.63 11.67
C ARG A 392 6.30 1.51 10.64
N ILE A 393 5.91 1.90 9.44
CA ILE A 393 6.06 1.08 8.23
C ILE A 393 7.51 1.15 7.74
N THR A 394 8.19 0.01 7.76
CA THR A 394 9.57 -0.16 7.32
C THR A 394 9.62 -1.03 6.07
N ALA A 395 10.44 -0.66 5.10
CA ALA A 395 10.67 -1.40 3.87
C ALA A 395 12.04 -2.09 3.87
N ARG A 396 12.09 -3.31 3.36
CA ARG A 396 13.29 -4.12 3.15
C ARG A 396 13.31 -4.75 1.76
N ALA A 397 14.51 -4.97 1.24
CA ALA A 397 14.75 -5.68 0.00
C ALA A 397 15.17 -7.12 0.28
N PHE A 398 14.59 -8.07 -0.45
CA PHE A 398 14.90 -9.49 -0.37
C PHE A 398 15.25 -10.03 -1.75
N PRO A 399 16.36 -10.77 -1.93
CA PRO A 399 16.67 -11.44 -3.20
C PRO A 399 15.53 -12.39 -3.61
N TRP A 400 15.19 -12.38 -4.89
CA TRP A 400 14.01 -13.06 -5.45
C TRP A 400 13.87 -14.55 -5.19
#